data_AF-A0A1R0LBE1-F1
#
_entry.id   AF-A0A1R0LBE1-F1
#
_cell.length_a   1.000
_cell.length_b   1.000
_cell.length_c   1.000
_cell.angle_alpha   90.00
_cell.angle_beta   90.00
_cell.angle_gamma   90.00
#
_symmetry.space_group_name_H-M   'P 1'
#
loop_
_entity.id
_entity.type
_entity.pdbx_description
1 polymer ?
#
loop_
_entity_poly.entity_id
_entity_poly.type
_entity_poly.pdbx_seq_one_letter_code
_entity_poly.pdbx_strand_id
1 'polypeptide(L)'
;MTVDGALARVIRSAGRRTATAETEVCELCAARVAGEHAHLYDIGAARVRCVCGPCSVLFADDGAGRYRLVPRRRLRLPPVDTGVLGVPVGLVFFVPRSDGTVTAQGPSPAGAMRWEVDAAAWRRLAGTVPQLASMAPDVEALLVNTVRGLDEHWIVPVDDCYRMIALVRREWRGLSGGGRVWPAVEQFFKELTERS
;
A
#
# COMPACT_ATOMS: atom_id res chain seq x y z
N MET A 1 -2.92 -26.55 4.59
CA MET A 1 -3.54 -25.22 4.58
C MET A 1 -2.49 -24.20 5.01
N THR A 2 -1.78 -23.58 4.07
CA THR A 2 -0.75 -22.58 4.35
C THR A 2 -1.23 -21.23 3.84
N VAL A 3 -1.38 -20.28 4.76
CA VAL A 3 -1.90 -18.92 4.55
C VAL A 3 -0.81 -17.93 4.09
N ASP A 4 0.35 -18.41 3.65
CA ASP A 4 1.59 -17.62 3.58
C ASP A 4 2.06 -17.21 2.17
N GLY A 5 1.14 -17.08 1.22
CA GLY A 5 1.49 -16.88 -0.19
C GLY A 5 1.83 -15.44 -0.57
N ALA A 6 0.92 -14.51 -0.36
CA ALA A 6 0.93 -13.21 -1.04
C ALA A 6 1.53 -12.08 -0.20
N LEU A 7 1.14 -11.98 1.08
CA LEU A 7 1.66 -10.93 1.98
C LEU A 7 3.18 -11.13 2.21
N ALA A 8 3.61 -12.38 2.40
CA ALA A 8 5.01 -12.73 2.60
C ALA A 8 5.89 -12.44 1.35
N ARG A 9 5.31 -12.38 0.14
CA ARG A 9 6.05 -12.07 -1.10
C ARG A 9 6.23 -10.58 -1.33
N VAL A 10 5.18 -9.78 -1.12
CA VAL A 10 5.33 -8.31 -1.04
C VAL A 10 6.30 -7.91 0.09
N ILE A 11 6.35 -8.71 1.17
CA ILE A 11 7.35 -8.54 2.24
C ILE A 11 8.80 -8.79 1.77
N ARG A 12 9.03 -9.63 0.76
CA ARG A 12 10.36 -10.03 0.31
C ARG A 12 10.94 -9.16 -0.80
N SER A 13 10.12 -8.53 -1.65
CA SER A 13 10.58 -7.68 -2.76
C SER A 13 11.25 -6.38 -2.29
N ALA A 14 10.92 -5.89 -1.09
CA ALA A 14 11.53 -4.69 -0.51
C ALA A 14 12.97 -4.87 0.00
N GLY A 15 13.47 -6.12 0.11
CA GLY A 15 14.62 -6.44 0.96
C GLY A 15 15.87 -7.01 0.29
N ARG A 16 15.90 -7.25 -1.03
CA ARG A 16 17.06 -7.91 -1.67
C ARG A 16 17.38 -7.37 -3.05
N ARG A 17 18.35 -6.45 -3.12
CA ARG A 17 19.15 -6.23 -4.34
C ARG A 17 20.23 -7.30 -4.55
N THR A 18 20.45 -8.24 -3.62
CA THR A 18 21.42 -9.33 -3.83
C THR A 18 21.18 -10.48 -2.85
N ALA A 19 20.69 -11.61 -3.36
CA ALA A 19 20.91 -13.01 -2.93
C ALA A 19 19.69 -13.87 -3.31
N THR A 20 19.85 -14.63 -4.40
CA THR A 20 18.92 -15.62 -4.98
C THR A 20 17.53 -15.08 -5.30
N ALA A 21 17.34 -14.61 -6.54
CA ALA A 21 16.01 -14.40 -7.11
C ALA A 21 15.32 -15.76 -7.22
N GLU A 22 14.68 -16.21 -6.13
CA GLU A 22 13.51 -17.07 -6.25
C GLU A 22 12.58 -16.33 -7.19
N THR A 23 12.47 -16.83 -8.43
CA THR A 23 11.72 -16.12 -9.45
C THR A 23 10.28 -16.05 -8.97
N GLU A 24 9.80 -14.84 -8.74
CA GLU A 24 8.39 -14.64 -8.41
C GLU A 24 7.56 -15.20 -9.57
N VAL A 25 6.41 -15.79 -9.24
CA VAL A 25 5.53 -16.42 -10.23
C VAL A 25 4.19 -15.70 -10.24
N CYS A 26 3.62 -15.57 -11.43
CA CYS A 26 2.27 -15.07 -11.62
C CYS A 26 1.28 -16.00 -10.92
N GLU A 27 0.42 -15.44 -10.07
CA GLU A 27 -0.56 -16.19 -9.30
C GLU A 27 -1.77 -16.67 -10.14
N LEU A 28 -1.84 -16.29 -11.43
CA LEU A 28 -2.90 -16.73 -12.35
C LEU A 28 -2.42 -17.83 -13.30
N CYS A 29 -1.25 -17.67 -13.93
CA CYS A 29 -0.75 -18.59 -14.95
C CYS A 29 0.57 -19.29 -14.59
N ALA A 30 1.12 -19.05 -13.39
CA ALA A 30 2.40 -19.57 -12.91
C ALA A 30 3.65 -19.17 -13.73
N ALA A 31 3.52 -18.29 -14.73
CA ALA A 31 4.66 -17.75 -15.46
C ALA A 31 5.61 -16.97 -14.53
N ARG A 32 6.91 -17.02 -14.82
CA ARG A 32 7.91 -16.20 -14.13
C ARG A 32 7.64 -14.71 -14.32
N VAL A 33 7.80 -13.92 -13.25
CA VAL A 33 7.72 -12.46 -13.29
C VAL A 33 9.04 -11.84 -12.88
N ALA A 34 9.31 -10.64 -13.41
CA ALA A 34 10.49 -9.86 -13.04
C ALA A 34 10.33 -9.26 -11.63
N GLY A 35 11.43 -8.77 -11.04
CA GLY A 35 11.39 -8.11 -9.73
C GLY A 35 10.45 -6.91 -9.70
N GLU A 36 10.37 -6.13 -10.78
CA GLU A 36 9.27 -5.20 -11.03
C GLU A 36 8.23 -5.87 -11.94
N HIS A 37 7.02 -6.06 -11.41
CA HIS A 37 5.91 -6.68 -12.13
C HIS A 37 4.58 -6.08 -11.67
N ALA A 38 3.52 -6.33 -12.42
CA ALA A 38 2.20 -5.75 -12.16
C ALA A 38 1.48 -6.52 -11.03
N HIS A 39 0.52 -5.85 -10.40
CA HIS A 39 -0.25 -6.44 -9.34
C HIS A 39 -1.75 -6.33 -9.61
N LEU A 40 -2.51 -7.33 -9.16
CA LEU A 40 -3.96 -7.24 -9.01
C LEU A 40 -4.32 -7.15 -7.53
N TYR A 41 -5.33 -6.38 -7.20
CA TYR A 41 -5.98 -6.41 -5.91
C TYR A 41 -7.23 -7.30 -5.98
N ASP A 42 -7.22 -8.42 -5.24
CA ASP A 42 -8.34 -9.35 -5.07
C ASP A 42 -9.26 -8.79 -3.98
N ILE A 43 -10.34 -8.10 -4.37
CA ILE A 43 -11.26 -7.42 -3.45
C ILE A 43 -11.84 -8.41 -2.44
N GLY A 44 -12.30 -9.57 -2.93
CA GLY A 44 -12.93 -10.59 -2.08
C GLY A 44 -11.97 -11.22 -1.06
N ALA A 45 -10.67 -11.27 -1.35
CA ALA A 45 -9.65 -11.77 -0.43
C ALA A 45 -8.87 -10.65 0.28
N ALA A 46 -9.17 -9.38 -0.02
CA ALA A 46 -8.47 -8.19 0.45
C ALA A 46 -6.93 -8.31 0.38
N ARG A 47 -6.39 -8.77 -0.76
CA ARG A 47 -4.95 -9.00 -0.93
C ARG A 47 -4.42 -8.67 -2.32
N VAL A 48 -3.16 -8.26 -2.37
CA VAL A 48 -2.39 -8.05 -3.59
C VAL A 48 -1.91 -9.39 -4.17
N ARG A 49 -1.90 -9.50 -5.50
CA ARG A 49 -1.48 -10.68 -6.26
C ARG A 49 -0.44 -10.31 -7.29
N CYS A 50 0.66 -11.07 -7.34
CA CYS A 50 1.68 -10.93 -8.38
C CYS A 50 1.15 -11.42 -9.72
N VAL A 51 1.20 -10.59 -10.77
CA VAL A 51 0.79 -10.99 -12.12
C VAL A 51 1.82 -10.63 -13.19
N CYS A 52 1.91 -11.45 -14.23
CA CYS A 52 2.74 -11.15 -15.39
C CYS A 52 2.05 -10.10 -16.29
N GLY A 53 2.83 -9.46 -17.17
CA GLY A 53 2.33 -8.46 -18.11
C GLY A 53 1.13 -8.92 -18.94
N PRO A 54 1.17 -10.12 -19.57
CA PRO A 54 0.01 -10.64 -20.31
C PRO A 54 -1.24 -10.79 -19.44
N CYS A 55 -1.10 -11.33 -18.22
CA CYS A 55 -2.25 -11.48 -17.32
C CYS A 55 -2.77 -10.13 -16.83
N SER A 56 -1.93 -9.10 -16.64
CA SER A 56 -2.43 -7.78 -16.23
C SER A 56 -3.29 -7.11 -17.29
N VAL A 57 -3.01 -7.34 -18.58
CA VAL A 57 -3.80 -6.75 -19.69
C VAL A 57 -5.25 -7.24 -19.66
N LEU A 58 -5.49 -8.48 -19.23
CA LEU A 58 -6.84 -9.04 -19.13
C LEU A 58 -7.75 -8.30 -18.12
N PHE A 59 -7.16 -7.50 -17.22
CA PHE A 59 -7.87 -6.76 -16.17
C PHE A 59 -7.68 -5.23 -16.29
N ALA A 60 -7.18 -4.74 -17.43
CA ALA A 60 -6.94 -3.31 -17.62
C ALA A 60 -8.25 -2.49 -17.61
N ASP A 61 -9.34 -3.07 -18.11
CA ASP A 61 -10.65 -2.40 -18.26
C ASP A 61 -11.71 -2.88 -17.24
N ASP A 62 -11.38 -3.83 -16.35
CA ASP A 62 -12.35 -4.41 -15.41
C ASP A 62 -12.49 -3.54 -14.14
N GLY A 63 -13.29 -2.48 -14.26
CA GLY A 63 -13.56 -1.52 -13.19
C GLY A 63 -14.55 -2.02 -12.11
N ALA A 64 -15.17 -3.18 -12.28
CA ALA A 64 -16.25 -3.68 -11.40
C ALA A 64 -16.11 -5.15 -10.99
N GLY A 65 -15.09 -5.86 -11.46
CA GLY A 65 -14.84 -7.25 -11.12
C GLY A 65 -14.21 -7.47 -9.74
N ARG A 66 -14.05 -8.75 -9.39
CA ARG A 66 -13.36 -9.20 -8.18
C ARG A 66 -11.91 -8.73 -8.11
N TYR A 67 -11.26 -8.56 -9.25
CA TYR A 67 -9.87 -8.17 -9.38
C TYR A 67 -9.78 -6.77 -9.96
N ARG A 68 -8.97 -5.91 -9.35
CA ARG A 68 -8.62 -4.60 -9.90
C ARG A 68 -7.13 -4.54 -10.19
N LEU A 69 -6.77 -4.00 -11.35
CA LEU A 69 -5.37 -3.70 -11.64
C LEU A 69 -4.86 -2.61 -10.69
N VAL A 70 -3.72 -2.86 -10.03
CA VAL A 70 -3.08 -1.86 -9.17
C VAL A 70 -2.29 -0.90 -10.06
N PRO A 71 -2.56 0.41 -10.02
CA PRO A 71 -1.87 1.38 -10.84
C PRO A 71 -0.41 1.54 -10.42
N ARG A 72 0.36 2.29 -11.20
CA ARG A 72 1.75 2.65 -10.85
C ARG A 72 1.88 4.08 -10.34
N ARG A 73 0.78 4.83 -10.38
CA ARG A 73 0.74 6.26 -10.08
C ARG A 73 1.18 6.52 -8.65
N ARG A 74 2.11 7.45 -8.50
CA ARG A 74 2.58 8.01 -7.23
C ARG A 74 2.59 9.52 -7.37
N LEU A 75 1.83 10.20 -6.53
CA LEU A 75 1.69 11.64 -6.55
C LEU A 75 2.04 12.21 -5.18
N ARG A 76 2.99 13.14 -5.16
CA ARG A 76 3.30 13.90 -3.95
C ARG A 76 2.19 14.92 -3.72
N LEU A 77 1.72 15.03 -2.48
CA LEU A 77 0.74 16.04 -2.09
C LEU A 77 1.39 17.11 -1.19
N PRO A 78 0.87 18.34 -1.21
CA PRO A 78 1.00 19.25 -0.07
C PRO A 78 0.47 18.60 1.22
N PRO A 79 0.82 19.13 2.40
CA PRO A 79 0.34 18.60 3.67
C PRO A 79 -1.18 18.52 3.72
N VAL A 80 -1.71 17.37 4.15
CA VAL A 80 -3.14 17.10 4.25
C VAL A 80 -3.50 16.95 5.72
N ASP A 81 -4.47 17.73 6.21
CA ASP A 81 -4.95 17.59 7.59
C ASP A 81 -5.77 16.31 7.77
N THR A 82 -5.09 15.19 8.01
CA THR A 82 -5.73 13.91 8.29
C THR A 82 -6.21 13.77 9.74
N GLY A 83 -6.00 14.78 10.60
CA GLY A 83 -6.46 14.76 11.98
C GLY A 83 -7.98 14.61 12.09
N VAL A 84 -8.71 15.19 11.12
CA VAL A 84 -10.17 15.10 10.99
C VAL A 84 -10.68 13.67 10.76
N LEU A 85 -9.81 12.74 10.35
CA LEU A 85 -10.15 11.34 10.10
C LEU A 85 -10.08 10.46 11.37
N GLY A 86 -9.60 11.02 12.49
CA GLY A 86 -9.67 10.36 13.81
C GLY A 86 -8.69 9.20 14.01
N VAL A 87 -7.65 9.07 13.18
CA VAL A 87 -6.66 8.00 13.31
C VAL A 87 -5.48 8.44 14.17
N PRO A 88 -5.20 7.80 15.33
CA PRO A 88 -4.26 8.30 16.34
C PRO A 88 -2.81 7.85 16.09
N VAL A 89 -2.36 7.78 14.83
CA VAL A 89 -0.97 7.42 14.50
C VAL A 89 -0.43 8.28 13.36
N GLY A 90 0.87 8.53 13.37
CA GLY A 90 1.53 9.35 12.35
C GLY A 90 1.90 8.60 11.07
N LEU A 91 2.02 7.27 11.09
CA LEU A 91 2.32 6.44 9.92
C LEU A 91 1.12 5.55 9.58
N VAL A 92 0.39 5.92 8.54
CA VAL A 92 -0.90 5.33 8.18
C VAL A 92 -1.16 5.50 6.69
N PHE A 93 -1.97 4.63 6.11
CA PHE A 93 -2.58 4.88 4.81
C PHE A 93 -4.09 4.67 4.82
N PHE A 94 -4.78 5.46 3.99
CA PHE A 94 -6.23 5.48 3.85
C PHE A 94 -6.61 5.00 2.46
N VAL A 95 -7.48 3.99 2.39
CA VAL A 95 -7.95 3.40 1.12
C VAL A 95 -9.45 3.67 0.99
N PRO A 96 -9.90 4.54 0.07
CA PRO A 96 -11.30 4.63 -0.29
C PRO A 96 -11.72 3.32 -0.97
N ARG A 97 -12.88 2.80 -0.60
CA ARG A 97 -13.42 1.54 -1.11
C ARG A 97 -14.53 1.79 -2.11
N SER A 98 -14.72 0.86 -3.03
CA SER A 98 -15.77 0.98 -4.06
C SER A 98 -17.20 0.97 -3.50
N ASP A 99 -17.40 0.48 -2.27
CA ASP A 99 -18.68 0.56 -1.54
C ASP A 99 -18.91 1.90 -0.82
N GLY A 100 -17.99 2.86 -0.98
CA GLY A 100 -18.05 4.20 -0.36
C GLY A 100 -17.52 4.26 1.08
N THR A 101 -17.08 3.13 1.65
CA THR A 101 -16.36 3.11 2.93
C THR A 101 -14.90 3.52 2.76
N VAL A 102 -14.22 3.78 3.87
CA VAL A 102 -12.79 4.10 3.89
C VAL A 102 -12.12 3.32 5.00
N THR A 103 -11.02 2.65 4.66
CA THR A 103 -10.22 1.91 5.65
C THR A 103 -8.92 2.63 5.91
N ALA A 104 -8.53 2.77 7.17
CA ALA A 104 -7.19 3.20 7.55
C ALA A 104 -6.38 2.00 8.05
N GLN A 105 -5.11 1.93 7.66
CA GLN A 105 -4.20 0.88 8.07
C GLN A 105 -2.82 1.43 8.39
N GLY A 106 -2.18 0.87 9.42
CA GLY A 106 -0.86 1.28 9.87
C GLY A 106 -0.06 0.07 10.37
N PRO A 107 1.27 0.16 10.41
CA PRO A 107 2.08 -0.94 10.89
C PRO A 107 1.92 -1.13 12.40
N SER A 108 1.98 -2.39 12.84
CA SER A 108 2.04 -2.79 14.25
C SER A 108 2.94 -4.02 14.42
N PRO A 109 3.42 -4.32 15.64
CA PRO A 109 4.19 -5.54 15.90
C PRO A 109 3.49 -6.82 15.42
N ALA A 110 2.15 -6.87 15.52
CA ALA A 110 1.35 -8.04 15.19
C ALA A 110 0.87 -8.07 13.72
N GLY A 111 1.20 -7.06 12.91
CA GLY A 111 0.71 -6.91 11.54
C GLY A 111 0.11 -5.53 11.28
N ALA A 112 -0.78 -5.40 10.30
CA ALA A 112 -1.45 -4.13 10.05
C ALA A 112 -2.57 -3.91 11.09
N MET A 113 -2.49 -2.81 11.85
CA MET A 113 -3.62 -2.34 12.64
C MET A 113 -4.59 -1.61 11.71
N ARG A 114 -5.89 -1.78 11.94
CA ARG A 114 -6.95 -1.16 11.14
C ARG A 114 -7.80 -0.24 12.00
N TRP A 115 -8.24 0.84 11.39
CA TRP A 115 -9.24 1.75 11.96
C TRP A 115 -10.36 1.94 10.95
N GLU A 116 -11.56 2.12 11.49
CA GLU A 116 -12.70 2.59 10.71
C GLU A 116 -12.61 4.11 10.59
N VAL A 117 -12.87 4.61 9.39
CA VAL A 117 -12.83 6.03 9.09
C VAL A 117 -14.25 6.47 8.72
N ASP A 118 -14.71 7.56 9.30
CA ASP A 118 -15.99 8.15 8.90
C ASP A 118 -15.93 8.55 7.42
N ALA A 119 -16.75 7.88 6.61
CA ALA A 119 -16.85 8.14 5.18
C ALA A 119 -17.30 9.58 4.89
N ALA A 120 -18.09 10.21 5.77
CA ALA A 120 -18.47 11.60 5.61
C ALA A 120 -17.28 12.54 5.86
N ALA A 121 -16.44 12.26 6.87
CA ALA A 121 -15.19 13.00 7.10
C ALA A 121 -14.24 12.89 5.90
N TRP A 122 -14.07 11.68 5.35
CA TRP A 122 -13.28 11.49 4.14
C TRP A 122 -13.83 12.29 2.96
N ARG A 123 -15.14 12.25 2.70
CA ARG A 123 -15.75 13.02 1.61
C ARG A 123 -15.53 14.53 1.76
N ARG A 124 -15.61 15.06 2.98
CA ARG A 124 -15.30 16.49 3.24
C ARG A 124 -13.83 16.81 2.94
N LEU A 125 -12.90 15.96 3.37
CA LEU A 125 -11.48 16.12 3.08
C LEU A 125 -11.17 16.01 1.58
N ALA A 126 -11.78 15.05 0.88
CA ALA A 126 -11.64 14.93 -0.57
C ALA A 126 -12.27 16.11 -1.34
N GLY A 127 -13.24 16.81 -0.75
CA GLY A 127 -13.78 18.06 -1.27
C GLY A 127 -12.83 19.25 -1.15
N THR A 128 -11.88 19.22 -0.21
CA THR A 128 -10.87 20.28 -0.03
C THR A 128 -9.55 19.96 -0.74
N VAL A 129 -9.26 18.67 -0.95
CA VAL A 129 -8.08 18.18 -1.67
C VAL A 129 -8.53 17.38 -2.90
N PRO A 130 -8.69 18.03 -4.09
CA PRO A 130 -9.25 17.40 -5.29
C PRO A 130 -8.49 16.15 -5.75
N GLN A 131 -7.19 16.06 -5.48
CA GLN A 131 -6.39 14.88 -5.79
C GLN A 131 -6.90 13.63 -5.09
N LEU A 132 -7.45 13.75 -3.87
CA LEU A 132 -8.04 12.60 -3.14
C LEU A 132 -9.34 12.11 -3.80
N ALA A 133 -10.13 13.01 -4.39
CA ALA A 133 -11.33 12.64 -5.15
C ALA A 133 -11.00 11.90 -6.46
N SER A 134 -9.79 12.09 -7.01
CA SER A 134 -9.31 11.39 -8.21
C SER A 134 -8.80 9.97 -7.94
N MET A 135 -8.73 9.54 -6.68
CA MET A 135 -8.15 8.25 -6.32
C MET A 135 -8.99 7.08 -6.87
N ALA A 136 -8.32 6.10 -7.46
CA ALA A 136 -8.92 4.84 -7.84
C ALA A 136 -9.28 4.02 -6.59
N PRO A 137 -10.56 3.74 -6.32
CA PRO A 137 -10.98 2.99 -5.14
C PRO A 137 -10.34 1.60 -5.09
N ASP A 138 -10.16 1.10 -3.87
CA ASP A 138 -9.57 -0.19 -3.50
C ASP A 138 -8.06 -0.36 -3.81
N VAL A 139 -7.51 0.38 -4.78
CA VAL A 139 -6.14 0.18 -5.31
C VAL A 139 -5.19 1.35 -5.13
N GLU A 140 -5.68 2.56 -4.88
CA GLU A 140 -4.87 3.70 -4.46
C GLU A 140 -5.13 4.05 -2.99
N ALA A 141 -4.12 4.62 -2.34
CA ALA A 141 -4.17 5.00 -0.95
C ALA A 141 -3.52 6.37 -0.72
N LEU A 142 -4.07 7.14 0.22
CA LEU A 142 -3.39 8.28 0.80
C LEU A 142 -2.43 7.75 1.87
N LEU A 143 -1.13 7.71 1.60
CA LEU A 143 -0.09 7.34 2.55
C LEU A 143 0.46 8.59 3.26
N VAL A 144 0.45 8.55 4.58
CA VAL A 144 0.87 9.63 5.46
C VAL A 144 1.98 9.15 6.40
N ASN A 145 3.02 9.98 6.55
CA ASN A 145 4.01 9.82 7.62
C ASN A 145 4.37 11.18 8.24
N THR A 146 3.82 11.43 9.43
CA THR A 146 4.10 12.60 10.27
C THR A 146 5.03 12.28 11.45
N VAL A 147 5.57 11.07 11.51
CA VAL A 147 6.40 10.63 12.64
C VAL A 147 7.77 11.30 12.58
N ARG A 148 8.30 11.71 13.73
CA ARG A 148 9.65 12.32 13.88
C ARG A 148 9.85 13.60 13.04
N GLY A 149 8.78 14.38 12.86
CA GLY A 149 8.85 15.65 12.12
C GLY A 149 8.95 15.49 10.61
N LEU A 150 8.74 14.26 10.10
CA LEU A 150 8.43 14.07 8.69
C LEU A 150 7.06 14.69 8.38
N ASP A 151 6.86 15.03 7.12
CA ASP A 151 5.62 15.62 6.63
C ASP A 151 5.27 14.97 5.29
N GLU A 152 5.22 13.63 5.28
CA GLU A 152 5.05 12.87 4.05
C GLU A 152 3.57 12.63 3.76
N HIS A 153 3.09 13.12 2.61
CA HIS A 153 1.74 12.97 2.10
C HIS A 153 1.79 12.55 0.63
N TRP A 154 1.27 11.37 0.33
CA TRP A 154 1.35 10.79 -1.00
C TRP A 154 0.06 10.06 -1.37
N ILE A 155 -0.35 10.17 -2.63
CA ILE A 155 -1.19 9.14 -3.24
C ILE A 155 -0.26 8.10 -3.83
N VAL A 156 -0.41 6.85 -3.42
CA VAL A 156 0.38 5.71 -3.91
C VAL A 156 -0.52 4.53 -4.22
N PRO A 157 -0.07 3.55 -5.00
CA PRO A 157 -0.79 2.31 -5.15
C PRO A 157 -0.71 1.50 -3.85
N VAL A 158 -1.73 0.70 -3.58
CA VAL A 158 -1.89 -0.03 -2.30
C VAL A 158 -0.77 -1.04 -2.05
N ASP A 159 -0.08 -1.49 -3.10
CA ASP A 159 1.08 -2.38 -2.98
C ASP A 159 2.29 -1.69 -2.33
N ASP A 160 2.51 -0.39 -2.55
CA ASP A 160 3.52 0.40 -1.83
C ASP A 160 3.20 0.52 -0.35
N CYS A 161 1.92 0.63 0.01
CA CYS A 161 1.48 0.61 1.41
C CYS A 161 1.79 -0.73 2.08
N TYR A 162 1.51 -1.84 1.39
CA TYR A 162 1.86 -3.17 1.91
C TYR A 162 3.38 -3.41 1.94
N ARG A 163 4.14 -2.84 0.99
CA ARG A 163 5.61 -2.81 1.01
C ARG A 163 6.15 -2.04 2.23
N MET A 164 5.51 -0.93 2.59
CA MET A 164 5.83 -0.17 3.80
C MET A 164 5.53 -0.97 5.08
N ILE A 165 4.33 -1.56 5.22
CA ILE A 165 3.99 -2.42 6.37
C ILE A 165 5.00 -3.56 6.50
N ALA A 166 5.32 -4.19 5.38
CA ALA A 166 6.27 -5.27 5.30
C ALA A 166 7.65 -4.88 5.81
N LEU A 167 8.16 -3.73 5.35
CA LEU A 167 9.45 -3.19 5.74
C LEU A 167 9.49 -2.96 7.25
N VAL A 168 8.46 -2.30 7.80
CA VAL A 168 8.35 -2.04 9.24
C VAL A 168 8.34 -3.35 10.02
N ARG A 169 7.52 -4.33 9.61
CA ARG A 169 7.44 -5.64 10.27
C ARG A 169 8.77 -6.39 10.24
N ARG A 170 9.51 -6.33 9.12
CA ARG A 170 10.82 -6.99 8.97
C ARG A 170 11.87 -6.37 9.90
N GLU A 171 11.86 -5.05 10.04
CA GLU A 171 12.82 -4.34 10.88
C GLU A 171 12.43 -4.29 12.36
N TRP A 172 11.16 -4.56 12.67
CA TRP A 172 10.65 -4.58 14.03
C TRP A 172 11.38 -5.60 14.90
N ARG A 173 12.07 -5.13 15.94
CA ARG A 173 12.67 -5.99 16.96
C ARG A 173 12.33 -5.47 18.36
N GLY A 174 11.86 -6.36 19.24
CA GLY A 174 11.45 -6.01 20.60
C GLY A 174 10.09 -5.29 20.68
N LEU A 175 9.75 -4.77 21.87
CA LEU A 175 8.44 -4.16 22.15
C LEU A 175 8.28 -2.75 21.56
N SER A 176 9.37 -2.02 21.34
CA SER A 176 9.39 -0.61 20.90
C SER A 176 9.77 -0.40 19.42
N GLY A 177 9.84 -1.47 18.62
CA GLY A 177 10.22 -1.42 17.20
C GLY A 177 11.72 -1.36 16.94
N GLY A 178 12.55 -1.13 17.96
CA GLY A 178 14.00 -1.13 17.85
C GLY A 178 14.55 0.03 17.00
N GLY A 179 15.88 0.23 17.03
CA GLY A 179 16.53 1.38 16.36
C GLY A 179 16.56 1.34 14.83
N ARG A 180 16.08 0.27 14.17
CA ARG A 180 16.17 0.08 12.71
C ARG A 180 14.90 0.38 11.92
N VAL A 181 13.73 0.38 12.55
CA VAL A 181 12.46 0.66 11.86
C VAL A 181 12.45 2.06 11.24
N TRP A 182 12.78 3.07 12.03
CA TRP A 182 12.69 4.46 11.57
C TRP A 182 13.69 4.81 10.45
N PRO A 183 14.98 4.43 10.52
CA PRO A 183 15.88 4.60 9.39
C PRO A 183 15.39 3.91 8.10
N ALA A 184 14.77 2.73 8.22
CA ALA A 184 14.21 2.04 7.07
C ALA A 184 12.99 2.75 6.49
N VAL A 185 12.09 3.25 7.34
CA VAL A 185 10.93 4.06 6.92
C VAL A 185 11.38 5.37 6.26
N GLU A 186 12.34 6.08 6.84
CA GLU A 186 12.92 7.28 6.22
C GLU A 186 13.51 6.98 4.84
N GLN A 187 14.23 5.87 4.70
CA GLN A 187 14.77 5.45 3.40
C GLN A 187 13.65 5.10 2.40
N PHE A 188 12.57 4.44 2.85
CA PHE A 188 11.43 4.14 1.99
C PHE A 188 10.82 5.40 1.38
N PHE A 189 10.61 6.46 2.19
CA PHE A 189 10.03 7.71 1.69
C PHE A 189 11.03 8.49 0.81
N LYS A 190 12.34 8.43 1.10
CA LYS A 190 13.38 9.01 0.22
C LYS A 190 13.42 8.36 -1.16
N GLU A 191 13.15 7.06 -1.24
CA GLU A 191 13.11 6.30 -2.50
C GLU A 191 11.75 6.38 -3.22
N LEU A 192 10.72 6.87 -2.53
CA LEU A 192 9.40 7.06 -3.11
C LEU A 192 9.44 8.30 -4.03
N THR A 193 9.36 8.04 -5.33
CA THR A 193 9.43 9.05 -6.38
C THR A 193 8.11 9.13 -7.12
N GLU A 194 7.78 10.33 -7.61
CA GLU A 194 6.57 10.55 -8.41
C GLU A 194 6.58 9.71 -9.68
N ARG A 195 5.40 9.19 -10.04
CA ARG A 195 5.20 8.35 -11.21
C ARG A 195 3.79 8.59 -11.75
N SER A 196 3.67 8.73 -13.06
CA SER A 196 2.40 8.84 -13.79
C SER A 196 1.82 7.47 -14.07
#